data_AF-A0A178ZD42-F1
#
_entry.id   AF-A0A178ZD42-F1
#
_cell.length_a   1.000
_cell.length_b   1.000
_cell.length_c   1.000
_cell.angle_alpha   90.00
_cell.angle_beta   90.00
_cell.angle_gamma   90.00
#
_symmetry.space_group_name_H-M   'P 1'
#
loop_
_entity.id
_entity.type
_entity.pdbx_description
1 polymer ?
#
loop_
_entity_poly.entity_id
_entity_poly.type
_entity_poly.pdbx_seq_one_letter_code
_entity_poly.pdbx_strand_id
1 'polypeptide(L)'
;MSTPTADYKFNQIGIRVSDLQRSLHFYQDVLGMKELGHMEFDTIKIWFVGYPEKDAGAEGSATKNPVLAREGVLELIWSENSLKNITNANDHPGFGLIKLCFTVPDISACMKRMEDNGVKILKQPGSPHGLDVAARAIGTEMPDQGKNQGLWTAVTRVGFVEDPDGYLVEIVQY
;
A
#
# COMPACT_ATOMS: atom_id res chain seq x y z
N MET A 1 24.20 8.39 -25.65
CA MET A 1 24.83 7.32 -24.84
C MET A 1 23.81 6.91 -23.79
N SER A 2 23.50 5.62 -23.64
CA SER A 2 22.63 5.17 -22.54
C SER A 2 23.34 5.44 -21.20
N THR A 3 22.58 5.85 -20.20
CA THR A 3 23.11 6.06 -18.85
C THR A 3 23.41 4.69 -18.19
N PRO A 4 24.43 4.56 -17.33
CA PRO A 4 24.75 3.29 -16.67
C PRO A 4 23.62 2.68 -15.82
N THR A 5 22.60 3.47 -15.50
CA THR A 5 21.45 3.07 -14.67
C THR A 5 20.14 3.00 -15.47
N ALA A 6 20.20 3.00 -16.81
CA ALA A 6 19.02 3.02 -17.67
C ALA A 6 18.07 1.83 -17.44
N ASP A 7 18.61 0.69 -16.99
CA ASP A 7 17.86 -0.55 -16.77
C ASP A 7 17.56 -0.83 -15.28
N TYR A 8 17.86 0.12 -14.38
CA TYR A 8 17.53 -0.04 -12.96
C TYR A 8 16.02 0.00 -12.75
N LYS A 9 15.52 -0.79 -11.79
CA LYS A 9 14.10 -0.90 -11.47
C LYS A 9 13.89 -0.64 -9.99
N PHE A 10 12.88 0.15 -9.64
CA PHE A 10 12.41 0.19 -8.27
C PHE A 10 11.48 -0.99 -8.02
N ASN A 11 12.10 -2.12 -7.67
CA ASN A 11 11.41 -3.41 -7.68
C ASN A 11 10.36 -3.52 -6.58
N GLN A 12 10.80 -3.43 -5.32
CA GLN A 12 9.95 -3.75 -4.18
C GLN A 12 10.10 -2.79 -2.99
N ILE A 13 9.03 -2.70 -2.21
CA ILE A 13 9.03 -2.15 -0.85
C ILE A 13 8.72 -3.30 0.11
N GLY A 14 9.49 -3.43 1.18
CA GLY A 14 9.27 -4.42 2.22
C GLY A 14 8.56 -3.85 3.44
N ILE A 15 7.52 -4.56 3.91
CA ILE A 15 6.83 -4.28 5.18
C ILE A 15 6.80 -5.53 6.04
N ARG A 16 6.79 -5.33 7.37
CA ARG A 16 6.61 -6.45 8.31
C ARG A 16 5.14 -6.64 8.57
N VAL A 17 4.68 -7.89 8.55
CA VAL A 17 3.29 -8.22 8.86
C VAL A 17 3.21 -9.12 10.08
N SER A 18 2.24 -8.88 10.96
CA SER A 18 2.04 -9.70 12.17
C SER A 18 1.37 -11.04 11.87
N ASP A 19 0.54 -11.07 10.83
CA ASP A 19 -0.21 -12.25 10.40
C ASP A 19 -0.25 -12.28 8.87
N LEU A 20 0.49 -13.23 8.30
CA LEU A 20 0.62 -13.33 6.84
C LEU A 20 -0.73 -13.57 6.14
N GLN A 21 -1.65 -14.32 6.74
CA GLN A 21 -2.93 -14.64 6.12
C GLN A 21 -3.87 -13.43 6.10
N ARG A 22 -3.90 -12.66 7.20
CA ARG A 22 -4.66 -11.39 7.23
C ARG A 22 -4.14 -10.40 6.20
N SER A 23 -2.83 -10.29 6.06
CA SER A 23 -2.22 -9.39 5.07
C SER A 23 -2.42 -9.88 3.64
N LEU A 24 -2.31 -11.19 3.37
CA LEU A 24 -2.64 -11.76 2.07
C LEU A 24 -4.11 -11.54 1.69
N HIS A 25 -5.04 -11.72 2.62
CA HIS A 25 -6.44 -11.39 2.38
C HIS A 25 -6.62 -9.92 1.97
N PHE A 26 -6.01 -8.98 2.70
CA PHE A 26 -6.07 -7.56 2.35
C PHE A 26 -5.46 -7.27 0.96
N TYR A 27 -4.23 -7.71 0.70
CA TYR A 27 -3.53 -7.36 -0.54
C TYR A 27 -4.04 -8.14 -1.76
N GLN A 28 -4.44 -9.40 -1.60
CA GLN A 28 -4.92 -10.24 -2.70
C GLN A 28 -6.42 -10.16 -2.88
N ASP A 29 -7.20 -10.40 -1.82
CA ASP A 29 -8.66 -10.51 -1.93
C ASP A 29 -9.37 -9.16 -1.88
N VAL A 30 -8.79 -8.14 -1.23
CA VAL A 30 -9.40 -6.79 -1.16
C VAL A 30 -8.77 -5.80 -2.12
N LEU A 31 -7.47 -5.89 -2.38
CA LEU A 31 -6.79 -5.04 -3.36
C LEU A 31 -6.60 -5.71 -4.73
N GLY A 32 -6.74 -7.03 -4.85
CA GLY A 32 -6.66 -7.73 -6.14
C GLY A 32 -5.24 -8.01 -6.63
N MET A 33 -4.21 -7.83 -5.79
CA MET A 33 -2.84 -8.25 -6.12
C MET A 33 -2.76 -9.77 -6.21
N LYS A 34 -1.71 -10.28 -6.84
CA LYS A 34 -1.46 -11.72 -6.98
C LYS A 34 -0.14 -12.09 -6.34
N GLU A 35 -0.04 -13.31 -5.84
CA GLU A 35 1.24 -13.89 -5.47
C GLU A 35 2.15 -13.98 -6.70
N LEU A 36 3.37 -13.50 -6.54
CA LEU A 36 4.42 -13.55 -7.56
C LEU A 36 5.49 -14.57 -7.21
N GLY A 37 5.60 -14.90 -5.92
CA GLY A 37 6.47 -15.93 -5.37
C GLY A 37 6.59 -15.77 -3.86
N HIS A 38 7.17 -16.76 -3.20
CA HIS A 38 7.45 -16.71 -1.78
C HIS A 38 8.73 -17.47 -1.43
N MET A 39 9.28 -17.15 -0.26
CA MET A 39 10.38 -17.88 0.36
C MET A 39 10.01 -18.21 1.80
N GLU A 40 10.20 -19.46 2.18
CA GLU A 40 10.01 -19.94 3.55
C GLU A 40 11.31 -20.47 4.11
N PHE A 41 11.66 -19.97 5.28
CA PHE A 41 12.80 -20.41 6.09
C PHE A 41 12.31 -20.70 7.50
N ASP A 42 13.16 -21.31 8.33
CA ASP A 42 12.79 -21.81 9.65
C ASP A 42 12.10 -20.77 10.57
N THR A 43 12.48 -19.50 10.48
CA THR A 43 11.99 -18.43 11.37
C THR A 43 11.35 -17.24 10.65
N ILE A 44 11.35 -17.25 9.32
CA ILE A 44 10.94 -16.12 8.49
C ILE A 44 10.27 -16.59 7.22
N LYS A 45 9.17 -15.92 6.88
CA LYS A 45 8.39 -16.13 5.66
C LYS A 45 8.33 -14.82 4.90
N ILE A 46 8.55 -14.87 3.60
CA ILE A 46 8.59 -13.71 2.72
C ILE A 46 7.67 -13.98 1.55
N TRP A 47 6.64 -13.15 1.38
CA TRP A 47 5.72 -13.21 0.24
C TRP A 47 5.89 -12.00 -0.65
N PHE A 48 5.96 -12.22 -1.95
CA PHE A 48 5.99 -11.16 -2.95
C PHE A 48 4.63 -11.09 -3.62
N VAL A 49 3.97 -9.94 -3.51
CA VAL A 49 2.67 -9.70 -4.16
C VAL A 49 2.75 -8.48 -5.08
N GLY A 50 2.00 -8.52 -6.19
CA GLY A 50 1.94 -7.44 -7.16
C GLY A 50 0.79 -7.63 -8.14
N TYR A 51 0.44 -6.59 -8.90
CA TYR A 51 -0.54 -6.74 -9.98
C TYR A 51 0.07 -7.50 -11.16
N PRO A 52 -0.68 -8.35 -11.88
CA PRO A 52 -0.16 -9.04 -13.05
C PRO A 52 0.27 -8.04 -14.13
N GLU A 53 1.37 -8.32 -14.83
CA GLU A 53 1.75 -7.56 -16.02
C GLU A 53 0.76 -7.88 -17.15
N LYS A 54 0.45 -6.90 -18.00
CA LYS A 54 -0.54 -7.05 -19.09
C LYS A 54 -0.23 -8.21 -20.07
N ASP A 55 1.03 -8.64 -20.14
CA ASP A 55 1.51 -9.72 -21.00
C ASP A 55 1.81 -11.03 -20.25
N ALA A 56 1.45 -11.12 -18.96
CA ALA A 56 1.39 -12.41 -18.28
C ALA A 56 0.29 -13.23 -18.97
N GLY A 57 0.66 -14.42 -19.48
CA GLY A 57 -0.29 -15.30 -20.17
C GLY A 57 -1.52 -15.60 -19.32
N ALA A 58 -2.56 -16.16 -19.96
CA ALA A 58 -3.87 -16.45 -19.37
C ALA A 58 -3.87 -16.86 -17.88
N GLU A 59 -4.93 -16.46 -17.18
CA GLU A 59 -5.16 -16.61 -15.74
C GLU A 59 -4.47 -17.83 -15.11
N GLY A 60 -3.56 -17.58 -14.16
CA GLY A 60 -2.91 -18.62 -13.35
C GLY A 60 -1.49 -19.00 -13.77
N SER A 61 -0.98 -18.49 -14.89
CA SER A 61 0.44 -18.60 -15.22
C SER A 61 1.25 -17.64 -14.34
N ALA A 62 2.24 -18.16 -13.61
CA ALA A 62 3.32 -17.34 -13.04
C ALA A 62 3.78 -16.31 -14.08
N THR A 63 4.02 -15.07 -13.65
CA THR A 63 4.47 -14.00 -14.54
C THR A 63 5.70 -14.49 -15.30
N LYS A 64 5.74 -14.30 -16.63
CA LYS A 64 6.90 -14.70 -17.44
C LYS A 64 8.21 -14.05 -16.96
N ASN A 65 8.09 -12.89 -16.30
CA ASN A 65 9.20 -12.16 -15.72
C ASN A 65 9.46 -12.59 -14.27
N PRO A 66 10.72 -12.81 -13.87
CA PRO A 66 11.10 -13.02 -12.48
C PRO A 66 10.62 -11.89 -11.58
N VAL A 67 10.27 -12.20 -10.32
CA VAL A 67 9.86 -11.22 -9.30
C VAL A 67 10.82 -10.03 -9.22
N LEU A 68 12.12 -10.26 -9.33
CA LEU A 68 13.18 -9.24 -9.23
C LEU A 68 13.31 -8.34 -10.47
N ALA A 69 12.66 -8.68 -11.59
CA ALA A 69 12.80 -7.99 -12.87
C ALA A 69 11.64 -7.03 -13.19
N ARG A 70 10.74 -6.79 -12.23
CA ARG A 70 9.54 -5.94 -12.39
C ARG A 70 9.55 -4.76 -11.42
N GLU A 71 8.54 -3.90 -11.50
CA GLU A 71 8.30 -2.82 -10.55
C GLU A 71 6.99 -3.08 -9.79
N GLY A 72 6.79 -2.34 -8.69
CA GLY A 72 5.53 -2.34 -7.95
C GLY A 72 5.26 -3.66 -7.20
N VAL A 73 6.31 -4.27 -6.65
CA VAL A 73 6.20 -5.45 -5.78
C VAL A 73 6.10 -5.00 -4.32
N LEU A 74 5.19 -5.63 -3.57
CA LEU A 74 5.15 -5.52 -2.13
C LEU A 74 5.71 -6.81 -1.52
N GLU A 75 6.73 -6.67 -0.70
CA GLU A 75 7.38 -7.75 0.04
C GLU A 75 6.81 -7.80 1.45
N LEU A 76 6.02 -8.84 1.75
CA LEU A 76 5.42 -9.09 3.06
C LEU A 76 6.34 -9.99 3.88
N ILE A 77 6.88 -9.47 4.97
CA ILE A 77 7.87 -10.16 5.80
C ILE A 77 7.23 -10.56 7.14
N TRP A 78 7.06 -11.86 7.34
CA TRP A 78 6.51 -12.42 8.57
C TRP A 78 7.58 -13.19 9.36
N SER A 79 7.59 -12.98 10.68
CA SER A 79 8.35 -13.74 11.68
C SER A 79 7.64 -13.63 13.03
N GLU A 80 8.01 -14.45 14.02
CA GLU A 80 7.49 -14.33 15.40
C GLU A 80 7.76 -12.95 16.03
N ASN A 81 8.77 -12.24 15.53
CA ASN A 81 9.15 -10.92 15.99
C ASN A 81 8.49 -9.78 15.20
N SER A 82 7.65 -10.06 14.19
CA SER A 82 7.12 -9.01 13.31
C SER A 82 6.19 -8.05 14.06
N LEU A 83 5.26 -8.56 14.87
CA LEU A 83 4.26 -7.72 15.58
C LEU A 83 4.89 -6.59 16.40
N LYS A 84 5.97 -6.88 17.14
CA LYS A 84 6.67 -5.87 17.96
C LYS A 84 7.56 -4.90 17.16
N ASN A 85 7.79 -5.20 15.88
CA ASN A 85 8.70 -4.46 14.99
C ASN A 85 7.96 -3.84 13.78
N ILE A 86 6.63 -3.78 13.82
CA ILE A 86 5.84 -2.99 12.89
C ILE A 86 6.18 -1.52 13.12
N THR A 87 6.42 -0.80 12.03
CA THR A 87 6.80 0.63 12.06
C THR A 87 5.82 1.44 11.23
N ASN A 88 4.53 1.25 11.46
CA ASN A 88 3.49 2.02 10.78
C ASN A 88 3.50 3.49 11.26
N ALA A 89 3.03 4.40 10.42
CA ALA A 89 3.04 5.84 10.74
C ALA A 89 2.00 6.24 11.80
N ASN A 90 1.07 5.36 12.18
CA ASN A 90 0.06 5.65 13.20
C ASN A 90 0.66 5.55 14.60
N ASP A 91 1.41 4.49 14.87
CA ASP A 91 2.09 4.24 16.16
C ASP A 91 3.45 4.95 16.23
N HIS A 92 4.01 5.31 15.06
CA HIS A 92 5.32 5.96 14.93
C HIS A 92 5.28 7.23 14.06
N PRO A 93 4.52 8.27 14.47
CA PRO A 93 4.22 9.45 13.63
C PRO A 93 5.41 10.37 13.30
N GLY A 94 6.63 10.02 13.73
CA GLY A 94 7.85 10.82 13.53
C GLY A 94 8.98 10.12 12.77
N PHE A 95 8.80 8.88 12.31
CA PHE A 95 9.85 8.14 11.59
C PHE A 95 9.30 7.01 10.71
N GLY A 96 10.01 6.67 9.64
CA GLY A 96 9.77 5.46 8.85
C GLY A 96 8.97 5.64 7.55
N LEU A 97 8.34 4.56 7.10
CA LEU A 97 7.50 4.53 5.90
C LEU A 97 6.14 5.17 6.21
N ILE A 98 5.83 6.27 5.53
CA ILE A 98 4.62 7.06 5.78
C ILE A 98 3.36 6.34 5.29
N LYS A 99 3.36 5.89 4.04
CA LYS A 99 2.20 5.28 3.39
C LYS A 99 2.59 4.41 2.20
N LEU A 100 1.69 3.50 1.85
CA LEU A 100 1.61 2.90 0.52
C LEU A 100 0.54 3.66 -0.29
N CYS A 101 0.69 3.75 -1.61
CA CYS A 101 -0.27 4.43 -2.47
C CYS A 101 -0.70 3.50 -3.61
N PHE A 102 -2.01 3.36 -3.81
CA PHE A 102 -2.60 2.61 -4.91
C PHE A 102 -3.47 3.53 -5.75
N THR A 103 -3.27 3.48 -7.06
CA THR A 103 -4.13 4.18 -8.01
C THR A 103 -5.23 3.25 -8.53
N VAL A 104 -6.45 3.74 -8.62
CA VAL A 104 -7.63 2.97 -9.03
C VAL A 104 -8.45 3.72 -10.09
N PRO A 105 -9.15 3.03 -11.00
CA PRO A 105 -9.96 3.70 -12.02
C PRO A 105 -11.28 4.26 -11.47
N ASP A 106 -11.82 3.64 -10.41
CA ASP A 106 -13.04 4.07 -9.73
C ASP A 106 -12.82 3.98 -8.22
N ILE A 107 -12.63 5.14 -7.60
CA ILE A 107 -12.38 5.21 -6.16
C ILE A 107 -13.63 4.90 -5.35
N SER A 108 -14.83 5.21 -5.86
CA SER A 108 -16.08 4.93 -5.14
C SER A 108 -16.32 3.42 -5.04
N ALA A 109 -16.11 2.70 -6.15
CA ALA A 109 -16.17 1.24 -6.17
C ALA A 109 -15.09 0.61 -5.27
N CYS A 110 -13.88 1.14 -5.30
CA CYS A 110 -12.79 0.69 -4.43
C CYS A 110 -13.14 0.87 -2.94
N MET A 111 -13.56 2.07 -2.53
CA MET A 111 -13.93 2.33 -1.13
C MET A 111 -15.11 1.47 -0.69
N LYS A 112 -16.12 1.25 -1.53
CA LYS A 112 -17.21 0.32 -1.23
C LYS A 112 -16.70 -1.11 -0.99
N ARG A 113 -15.78 -1.61 -1.83
CA ARG A 113 -15.17 -2.92 -1.62
C ARG A 113 -14.41 -3.00 -0.30
N MET A 114 -13.70 -1.92 0.08
CA MET A 114 -13.03 -1.84 1.38
C MET A 114 -14.03 -1.97 2.54
N GLU A 115 -15.15 -1.24 2.49
CA GLU A 115 -16.23 -1.32 3.49
C GLU A 115 -16.82 -2.74 3.58
N ASP A 116 -17.17 -3.32 2.43
CA ASP A 116 -17.78 -4.66 2.35
C ASP A 116 -16.86 -5.75 2.94
N ASN A 117 -15.54 -5.53 2.95
CA ASN A 117 -14.54 -6.44 3.52
C ASN A 117 -14.07 -6.03 4.93
N GLY A 118 -14.74 -5.06 5.58
CA GLY A 118 -14.43 -4.66 6.95
C GLY A 118 -13.10 -3.94 7.13
N VAL A 119 -12.56 -3.34 6.05
CA VAL A 119 -11.33 -2.55 6.13
C VAL A 119 -11.58 -1.27 6.94
N LYS A 120 -10.60 -0.89 7.76
CA LYS A 120 -10.67 0.34 8.55
C LYS A 120 -10.42 1.56 7.67
N ILE A 121 -11.50 2.29 7.39
CA ILE A 121 -11.45 3.55 6.63
C ILE A 121 -11.11 4.70 7.56
N LEU A 122 -10.07 5.44 7.21
CA LEU A 122 -9.61 6.63 7.93
C LEU A 122 -10.11 7.92 7.29
N LYS A 123 -10.22 7.94 5.95
CA LYS A 123 -10.70 9.08 5.19
C LYS A 123 -11.46 8.60 3.96
N GLN A 124 -12.66 9.14 3.78
CA GLN A 124 -13.42 8.99 2.55
C GLN A 124 -13.01 10.05 1.50
N PRO A 125 -12.94 9.71 0.21
CA PRO A 125 -12.87 10.68 -0.88
C PRO A 125 -14.08 11.62 -0.88
N GLY A 126 -13.87 12.89 -1.21
CA GLY A 126 -14.91 13.93 -1.21
C GLY A 126 -15.36 14.40 0.18
N SER A 127 -14.89 13.78 1.27
CA SER A 127 -15.23 14.16 2.63
C SER A 127 -14.16 15.06 3.28
N PRO A 128 -14.54 16.08 4.07
CA PRO A 128 -13.62 16.82 4.93
C PRO A 128 -13.24 16.07 6.22
N HIS A 129 -13.87 14.92 6.51
CA HIS A 129 -13.47 14.08 7.63
C HIS A 129 -12.18 13.33 7.31
N GLY A 130 -11.29 13.17 8.30
CA GLY A 130 -10.00 12.50 8.12
C GLY A 130 -8.93 13.38 7.47
N LEU A 131 -9.11 14.71 7.42
CA LEU A 131 -8.07 15.63 6.94
C LEU A 131 -6.86 15.66 7.88
N ASP A 132 -7.04 15.35 9.17
CA ASP A 132 -5.98 15.16 10.15
C ASP A 132 -5.07 13.98 9.81
N VAL A 133 -5.62 12.90 9.24
CA VAL A 133 -4.84 11.74 8.76
C VAL A 133 -3.92 12.17 7.62
N ALA A 134 -4.44 12.95 6.67
CA ALA A 134 -3.64 13.49 5.58
C ALA A 134 -2.61 14.51 6.07
N ALA A 135 -2.98 15.39 7.01
CA ALA A 135 -2.09 16.37 7.63
C ALA A 135 -0.90 15.68 8.29
N ARG A 136 -1.16 14.62 9.07
CA ARG A 136 -0.14 13.79 9.72
C ARG A 136 0.74 13.11 8.68
N ALA A 137 0.17 12.52 7.63
CA ALA A 137 0.94 11.80 6.61
C ALA A 137 1.94 12.71 5.89
N ILE A 138 1.58 13.97 5.62
CA ILE A 138 2.43 14.92 4.89
C ILE A 138 3.19 15.90 5.79
N GLY A 139 3.01 15.80 7.11
CA GLY A 139 3.69 16.65 8.09
C GLY A 139 3.32 18.13 8.01
N THR A 140 2.03 18.45 7.76
CA THR A 140 1.56 19.83 7.63
C THR A 140 0.54 20.20 8.70
N GLU A 141 0.31 21.51 8.84
CA GLU A 141 -0.70 22.11 9.73
C GLU A 141 -2.12 21.92 9.19
N MET A 142 -3.14 21.96 10.04
CA MET A 142 -4.54 21.73 9.65
C MET A 142 -5.10 22.82 8.69
N PRO A 143 -6.14 22.51 7.88
CA PRO A 143 -6.71 23.45 6.90
C PRO A 143 -7.29 24.75 7.49
N ASP A 144 -7.70 24.71 8.75
CA ASP A 144 -8.27 25.86 9.49
C ASP A 144 -7.26 27.00 9.69
N GLN A 145 -5.97 26.76 9.47
CA GLN A 145 -4.92 27.78 9.54
C GLN A 145 -4.77 28.60 8.25
N GLY A 146 -5.61 28.34 7.24
CA GLY A 146 -5.68 29.15 6.01
C GLY A 146 -4.51 28.99 5.04
N LYS A 147 -3.50 28.18 5.37
CA LYS A 147 -2.37 27.85 4.49
C LYS A 147 -2.69 26.64 3.61
N ASN A 148 -1.93 26.48 2.53
CA ASN A 148 -1.96 25.27 1.69
C ASN A 148 -3.35 24.91 1.11
N GLN A 149 -4.20 25.89 0.80
CA GLN A 149 -5.57 25.64 0.30
C GLN A 149 -5.62 24.72 -0.94
N GLY A 150 -4.64 24.85 -1.85
CA GLY A 150 -4.51 23.98 -3.02
C GLY A 150 -4.23 22.51 -2.67
N LEU A 151 -3.40 22.28 -1.64
CA LEU A 151 -3.15 20.95 -1.09
C LEU A 151 -4.43 20.36 -0.49
N TRP A 152 -5.15 21.13 0.32
CA TRP A 152 -6.40 20.67 0.92
C TRP A 152 -7.47 20.33 -0.11
N THR A 153 -7.54 21.13 -1.18
CA THR A 153 -8.37 20.82 -2.33
C THR A 153 -7.95 19.51 -3.00
N ALA A 154 -6.66 19.25 -3.18
CA ALA A 154 -6.17 18.00 -3.76
C ALA A 154 -6.47 16.79 -2.87
N VAL A 155 -6.20 16.91 -1.56
CA VAL A 155 -6.38 15.86 -0.56
C VAL A 155 -7.86 15.50 -0.35
N THR A 156 -8.81 16.38 -0.67
CA THR A 156 -10.24 16.00 -0.60
C THR A 156 -10.54 14.78 -1.48
N ARG A 157 -9.84 14.60 -2.60
CA ARG A 157 -10.09 13.54 -3.58
C ARG A 157 -9.46 12.18 -3.22
N VAL A 158 -8.60 12.11 -2.20
CA VAL A 158 -7.93 10.86 -1.82
C VAL A 158 -8.69 10.13 -0.73
N GLY A 159 -8.63 8.80 -0.75
CA GLY A 159 -9.06 7.94 0.35
C GLY A 159 -7.87 7.48 1.19
N PHE A 160 -8.10 7.26 2.48
CA PHE A 160 -7.12 6.59 3.34
C PHE A 160 -7.77 5.44 4.10
N VAL A 161 -7.08 4.30 4.13
CA VAL A 161 -7.43 3.12 4.91
C VAL A 161 -6.22 2.61 5.68
N GLU A 162 -6.44 1.70 6.63
CA GLU A 162 -5.37 0.92 7.25
C GLU A 162 -5.36 -0.51 6.71
N ASP A 163 -4.16 -1.03 6.47
CA ASP A 163 -3.98 -2.46 6.34
C ASP A 163 -4.12 -3.17 7.71
N PRO A 164 -4.06 -4.52 7.76
CA PRO A 164 -4.22 -5.27 9.01
C PRO A 164 -3.21 -4.96 10.12
N ASP A 165 -2.08 -4.36 9.78
CA ASP A 165 -0.96 -4.02 10.66
C ASP A 165 -0.87 -2.50 10.92
N GLY A 166 -1.87 -1.73 10.47
CA GLY A 166 -1.97 -0.29 10.71
C GLY A 166 -1.15 0.57 9.76
N TYR A 167 -0.54 0.00 8.70
CA TYR A 167 0.11 0.79 7.66
C TYR A 167 -0.94 1.63 6.93
N LEU A 168 -0.58 2.91 6.74
CA LEU A 168 -1.43 3.85 6.03
C LEU A 168 -1.43 3.52 4.52
N VAL A 169 -2.62 3.30 3.96
CA VAL A 169 -2.81 3.02 2.53
C VAL A 169 -3.64 4.14 1.93
N GLU A 170 -3.04 4.88 1.01
CA GLU A 170 -3.69 5.93 0.23
C GLU A 170 -4.28 5.36 -1.05
N ILE A 171 -5.52 5.72 -1.35
CA ILE A 171 -6.21 5.37 -2.60
C ILE A 171 -6.42 6.65 -3.40
N VAL A 172 -5.96 6.65 -4.65
CA VAL A 172 -6.03 7.80 -5.57
C VAL A 172 -6.70 7.38 -6.86
N GLN A 173 -7.64 8.18 -7.38
CA GLN A 173 -8.18 7.94 -8.71
C GLN A 173 -7.30 8.56 -9.79
N TYR A 174 -7.04 7.83 -10.89
CA TYR A 174 -6.34 8.33 -12.08
C TYR A 174 -7.28 8.58 -13.26
#